data_AF-A0AAE0MH40-F1
#
_entry.id   AF-A0AAE0MH40-F1
#
_cell.length_a   1.000
_cell.length_b   1.000
_cell.length_c   1.000
_cell.angle_alpha   90.00
_cell.angle_beta   90.00
_cell.angle_gamma   90.00
#
_symmetry.space_group_name_H-M   'P 1'
#
loop_
_entity.id
_entity.type
_entity.pdbx_description
1 polymer ?
#
loop_
_entity_poly.entity_id
_entity_poly.type
_entity_poly.pdbx_seq_one_letter_code
_entity_poly.pdbx_strand_id
1 'polypeptide(L)'
;MATFNNFNQFRRSLRIPSRRQPIALLWPTPEPGSLHFLIRQHPRTPVIVHGLKWTALQLQLLDCHFEISVEPAASIHNEAENNQAEPKPDGTTEQRTTEKQPEATTPPAGDEPAIFTDRQCALLGFISPLLWWTEVRDCMEEVLEDFKLKTMRTTSIDFYFGQKFADDLRVTRLYRKYAEAAPTIAHVDFSHLVRLRDSLGLLLTEDRPAEERHNTPAFALRYKMIKSLQDTHRSYGSRQPYMVAVLIALAQAQAQAWMELDPATPPPTAWRCHVIATSSLPMRTGMAIYTADIPEAFLAKLEQPFVFSPTPPLVVRVEEIPYLPAEDCLRKMSEILGVRAGARDRSDLVSSNSSDESDETISDDSDYSVSELSD
;
A
#
# COMPACT_ATOMS: atom_id res chain seq x y z
N MET A 1 -18.93 -3.96 -33.71
CA MET A 1 -18.53 -2.85 -32.82
C MET A 1 -19.77 -2.05 -32.43
N ALA A 2 -20.52 -2.54 -31.45
CA ALA A 2 -21.70 -1.86 -30.91
C ALA A 2 -21.30 -1.29 -29.54
N THR A 3 -21.40 0.02 -29.40
CA THR A 3 -20.97 0.81 -28.25
C THR A 3 -21.90 0.62 -27.06
N PHE A 4 -21.35 0.09 -25.96
CA PHE A 4 -21.91 0.19 -24.61
C PHE A 4 -21.89 1.66 -24.18
N ASN A 5 -22.97 2.39 -24.43
CA ASN A 5 -23.10 3.80 -24.02
C ASN A 5 -24.42 4.07 -23.28
N ASN A 6 -24.94 3.07 -22.56
CA ASN A 6 -26.31 3.10 -22.01
C ASN A 6 -26.40 3.19 -20.48
N PHE A 7 -25.36 3.65 -19.78
CA PHE A 7 -25.41 3.79 -18.32
C PHE A 7 -25.83 5.20 -17.83
N ASN A 8 -25.86 6.21 -18.71
CA ASN A 8 -26.17 7.59 -18.33
C ASN A 8 -27.65 8.03 -18.52
N GLN A 9 -28.52 7.20 -19.11
CA GLN A 9 -29.93 7.58 -19.35
C GLN A 9 -30.90 7.27 -18.20
N PHE A 10 -30.52 6.49 -17.19
CA PHE A 10 -31.43 6.09 -16.10
C PHE A 10 -31.62 7.13 -14.98
N ARG A 11 -31.07 8.34 -15.12
CA ARG A 11 -31.12 9.39 -14.08
C ARG A 11 -32.26 10.42 -14.21
N ARG A 12 -33.13 10.37 -15.23
CA ARG A 12 -34.08 11.47 -15.51
C ARG A 12 -35.58 11.23 -15.25
N SER A 13 -36.01 10.15 -14.58
CA SER A 13 -37.43 9.99 -14.25
C SER A 13 -37.72 9.31 -12.91
N LEU A 14 -37.19 9.86 -11.81
CA LEU A 14 -37.72 9.59 -10.47
C LEU A 14 -38.57 10.78 -10.04
N ARG A 15 -39.84 10.78 -10.45
CA ARG A 15 -40.87 11.58 -9.77
C ARG A 15 -40.92 11.09 -8.33
N ILE A 16 -40.45 11.93 -7.41
CA ILE A 16 -40.49 11.67 -5.97
C ILE A 16 -41.97 11.49 -5.59
N PRO A 17 -42.42 10.28 -5.20
CA PRO A 17 -43.77 10.11 -4.70
C PRO A 17 -43.91 10.88 -3.39
N SER A 18 -44.88 11.78 -3.35
CA SER A 18 -45.19 12.60 -2.19
C SER A 18 -45.75 11.75 -1.06
N ARG A 19 -45.17 11.93 0.14
CA ARG A 19 -45.70 11.67 1.49
C ARG A 19 -46.08 10.23 1.89
N ARG A 20 -45.26 9.72 2.81
CA ARG A 20 -45.62 8.90 4.00
C ARG A 20 -46.21 7.50 3.72
N GLN A 21 -45.49 6.67 2.99
CA GLN A 21 -45.47 5.25 3.36
C GLN A 21 -44.14 4.95 4.04
N PRO A 22 -44.12 4.21 5.17
CA PRO A 22 -42.87 3.75 5.75
C PRO A 22 -42.15 2.89 4.70
N ILE A 23 -41.00 3.37 4.21
CA ILE A 23 -40.12 2.72 3.23
C ILE A 23 -39.40 1.53 3.92
N ALA A 24 -40.12 0.73 4.68
CA ALA A 24 -39.59 -0.35 5.52
C ALA A 24 -39.75 -1.74 4.87
N LEU A 25 -40.41 -1.87 3.72
CA LEU A 25 -40.95 -3.17 3.28
C LEU A 25 -40.35 -3.77 2.00
N LEU A 26 -39.28 -3.21 1.43
CA LEU A 26 -38.71 -3.74 0.18
C LEU A 26 -37.23 -4.13 0.27
N TRP A 27 -36.59 -4.00 1.43
CA TRP A 27 -35.23 -4.53 1.59
C TRP A 27 -35.32 -6.01 1.97
N PRO A 28 -34.70 -6.92 1.21
CA PRO A 28 -34.64 -8.32 1.60
C PRO A 28 -34.02 -8.44 3.00
N THR A 29 -34.55 -9.35 3.81
CA THR A 29 -33.94 -9.69 5.09
C THR A 29 -32.56 -10.31 4.82
N PRO A 30 -31.47 -9.69 5.32
CA PRO A 30 -30.13 -10.20 5.05
C PRO A 30 -29.96 -11.59 5.65
N GLU A 31 -29.29 -12.48 4.93
CA GLU A 31 -29.01 -13.82 5.42
C GLU A 31 -28.13 -13.77 6.68
N PRO A 32 -28.32 -14.67 7.65
CA PRO A 32 -27.45 -14.76 8.82
C PRO A 32 -25.98 -14.92 8.40
N GLY A 33 -25.10 -14.09 8.96
CA GLY A 33 -23.67 -14.08 8.62
C GLY A 33 -23.31 -13.31 7.35
N SER A 34 -24.29 -12.88 6.54
CA SER A 34 -24.02 -11.96 5.42
C SER A 34 -23.40 -10.65 5.91
N LEU A 35 -22.73 -9.93 5.01
CA LEU A 35 -22.08 -8.68 5.38
C LEU A 35 -23.10 -7.66 5.89
N HIS A 36 -24.27 -7.53 5.27
CA HIS A 36 -25.34 -6.66 5.78
C HIS A 36 -25.88 -7.08 7.14
N PHE A 37 -25.93 -8.38 7.44
CA PHE A 37 -26.30 -8.86 8.77
C PHE A 37 -25.30 -8.38 9.82
N LEU A 38 -23.99 -8.52 9.56
CA LEU A 38 -22.94 -8.00 10.44
C LEU A 38 -23.02 -6.47 10.60
N ILE A 39 -23.26 -5.74 9.51
CA ILE A 39 -23.43 -4.27 9.56
C ILE A 39 -24.58 -3.87 10.47
N ARG A 40 -25.71 -4.60 10.43
CA ARG A 40 -26.86 -4.33 11.31
C ARG A 40 -26.55 -4.58 12.80
N GLN A 41 -25.59 -5.44 13.12
CA GLN A 41 -25.13 -5.65 14.50
C GLN A 41 -24.27 -4.48 15.01
N HIS A 42 -23.74 -3.65 14.12
CA HIS A 42 -22.93 -2.47 14.45
C HIS A 42 -23.58 -1.16 13.95
N PRO A 43 -24.80 -0.81 14.38
CA PRO A 43 -25.57 0.30 13.79
C PRO A 43 -24.93 1.68 14.00
N ARG A 44 -23.98 1.80 14.92
CA ARG A 44 -23.24 3.04 15.20
C ARG A 44 -21.91 3.13 14.46
N THR A 45 -21.47 2.04 13.83
CA THR A 45 -20.25 2.01 13.04
C THR A 45 -20.63 1.87 11.58
N PRO A 46 -20.43 2.90 10.76
CA PRO A 46 -20.62 2.76 9.33
C PRO A 46 -19.49 1.83 8.82
N VAL A 47 -19.88 0.61 8.45
CA VAL A 47 -18.95 -0.43 7.98
C VAL A 47 -18.56 -0.17 6.52
N ILE A 48 -19.52 0.31 5.72
CA ILE A 48 -19.30 0.76 4.34
C ILE A 48 -19.05 2.26 4.41
N VAL A 49 -17.78 2.62 4.60
CA VAL A 49 -17.33 4.01 4.58
C VAL A 49 -16.25 4.18 3.55
N HIS A 50 -16.08 5.45 3.17
CA HIS A 50 -14.88 5.96 2.51
C HIS A 50 -13.63 5.26 3.06
N GLY A 51 -12.80 4.65 2.21
CA GLY A 51 -11.63 3.87 2.55
C GLY A 51 -10.69 4.58 3.51
N LEU A 52 -10.57 5.91 3.40
CA LEU A 52 -9.77 6.75 4.29
C LEU A 52 -10.23 6.70 5.76
N LYS A 53 -11.49 6.33 6.02
CA LYS A 53 -12.11 6.17 7.34
C LYS A 53 -12.05 4.74 7.86
N TRP A 54 -11.43 3.81 7.13
CA TRP A 54 -11.30 2.43 7.60
C TRP A 54 -10.40 2.36 8.84
N THR A 55 -10.86 1.58 9.81
CA THR A 55 -10.20 1.28 11.08
C THR A 55 -9.99 -0.24 11.20
N ALA A 56 -9.36 -0.69 12.27
CA ALA A 56 -9.25 -2.12 12.59
C ALA A 56 -10.62 -2.83 12.67
N LEU A 57 -11.69 -2.11 13.01
CA LEU A 57 -13.03 -2.68 13.05
C LEU A 57 -13.54 -3.08 11.66
N GLN A 58 -13.27 -2.28 10.63
CA GLN A 58 -13.63 -2.66 9.24
C GLN A 58 -12.86 -3.92 8.82
N LEU A 59 -11.58 -4.05 9.19
CA LEU A 59 -10.80 -5.24 8.92
C LEU A 59 -11.36 -6.46 9.64
N GLN A 60 -11.71 -6.33 10.92
CA GLN A 60 -12.32 -7.42 11.69
C GLN A 60 -13.66 -7.86 11.09
N LEU A 61 -14.53 -6.93 10.66
CA LEU A 61 -15.82 -7.24 10.07
C LEU A 61 -15.71 -7.92 8.70
N LEU A 62 -14.65 -7.59 7.96
CA LEU A 62 -14.34 -8.23 6.68
C LEU A 62 -13.54 -9.53 6.86
N ASP A 63 -13.09 -9.84 8.08
CA ASP A 63 -12.20 -10.95 8.42
C ASP A 63 -10.84 -10.85 7.70
N CYS A 64 -10.28 -9.63 7.67
CA CYS A 64 -8.97 -9.32 7.11
C CYS A 64 -7.89 -9.29 8.20
N HIS A 65 -6.76 -9.93 7.95
CA HIS A 65 -5.64 -10.05 8.88
C HIS A 65 -4.33 -9.60 8.22
N PHE A 66 -3.39 -9.11 9.02
CA PHE A 66 -2.05 -8.78 8.55
C PHE A 66 -1.04 -9.84 9.00
N GLU A 67 -0.24 -10.31 8.07
CA GLU A 67 0.92 -11.15 8.30
C GLU A 67 2.17 -10.31 8.02
N ILE A 68 2.90 -9.92 9.05
CA ILE A 68 4.13 -9.14 8.89
C ILE A 68 5.27 -10.14 8.74
N SER A 69 5.95 -10.11 7.58
CA SER A 69 7.19 -10.84 7.39
C SER A 69 8.29 -10.08 8.11
N VAL A 70 8.55 -10.46 9.36
CA VAL A 70 9.79 -10.09 10.03
C VAL A 70 10.81 -11.09 9.54
N GLU A 71 11.60 -10.71 8.53
CA GLU A 71 12.82 -11.47 8.26
C GLU A 71 13.58 -11.51 9.58
N PRO A 72 13.83 -12.71 10.15
CA PRO A 72 14.61 -12.80 11.37
C PRO A 72 15.95 -12.20 10.99
N ALA A 73 16.24 -11.00 11.51
CA ALA A 73 17.47 -10.27 11.22
C ALA A 73 18.59 -11.27 11.36
N ALA A 74 19.09 -11.76 10.21
CA ALA A 74 19.93 -12.94 10.19
C ALA A 74 21.06 -12.61 11.14
N SER A 75 21.17 -13.42 12.19
CA SER A 75 22.04 -13.19 13.31
C SER A 75 23.43 -12.83 12.76
N ILE A 76 23.75 -11.54 12.75
CA ILE A 76 25.12 -11.05 12.63
C ILE A 76 25.76 -11.37 13.98
N HIS A 77 25.77 -12.65 14.34
CA HIS A 77 26.56 -13.20 15.41
C HIS A 77 27.86 -13.61 14.75
N ASN A 78 28.76 -12.63 14.69
CA ASN A 78 30.17 -12.77 15.01
C ASN A 78 30.68 -14.22 15.01
N GLU A 79 31.09 -14.73 13.85
CA GLU A 79 32.12 -15.77 13.76
C GLU A 79 33.53 -15.19 14.09
N ALA A 80 33.61 -14.12 14.89
CA ALA A 80 34.85 -13.47 15.27
C ALA A 80 35.43 -13.96 16.61
N GLU A 81 34.72 -14.79 17.37
CA GLU A 81 35.22 -15.36 18.63
C GLU A 81 35.14 -16.90 18.65
N ASN A 82 35.89 -17.56 17.77
CA ASN A 82 36.32 -18.93 18.05
C ASN A 82 37.81 -19.11 17.76
N ASN A 83 38.62 -18.29 18.44
CA ASN A 83 40.04 -18.55 18.69
C ASN A 83 40.32 -18.38 20.19
N GLN A 84 39.61 -19.12 21.04
CA GLN A 84 40.10 -19.38 22.40
C GLN A 84 41.04 -20.58 22.35
N ALA A 85 42.32 -20.27 22.44
CA ALA A 85 43.38 -21.20 22.76
C ALA A 85 43.06 -21.91 24.08
N GLU A 86 43.16 -23.24 24.06
CA GLU A 86 43.21 -24.09 25.26
C GLU A 86 44.40 -23.67 26.15
N PRO A 87 44.19 -23.36 27.44
CA PRO A 87 45.25 -23.44 28.43
C PRO A 87 45.29 -24.84 29.05
N LYS A 88 46.46 -25.45 28.95
CA LYS A 88 46.90 -26.67 29.64
C LYS A 88 46.61 -26.63 31.14
N PRO A 89 46.24 -27.77 31.77
CA PRO A 89 46.12 -27.86 33.22
C PRO A 89 47.47 -28.20 33.85
N ASP A 90 47.87 -27.48 34.90
CA ASP A 90 48.82 -28.01 35.87
C ASP A 90 48.62 -27.44 37.28
N GLY A 91 48.63 -28.33 38.26
CA GLY A 91 49.25 -28.13 39.58
C GLY A 91 48.61 -27.20 40.62
N THR A 92 47.79 -27.79 41.50
CA THR A 92 47.93 -27.82 42.98
C THR A 92 48.30 -26.55 43.78
N THR A 93 47.44 -26.19 44.75
CA THR A 93 47.71 -26.10 46.22
C THR A 93 46.97 -24.92 46.90
N GLU A 94 45.97 -25.28 47.72
CA GLU A 94 45.71 -24.83 49.10
C GLU A 94 46.32 -23.50 49.62
N GLN A 95 45.48 -22.56 50.11
CA GLN A 95 45.11 -22.38 51.53
C GLN A 95 44.53 -20.98 51.87
N ARG A 96 43.41 -21.01 52.61
CA ARG A 96 43.15 -20.29 53.88
C ARG A 96 43.04 -18.75 53.95
N THR A 97 41.79 -18.32 54.18
CA THR A 97 41.28 -17.36 55.20
C THR A 97 41.97 -15.98 55.35
N THR A 98 41.25 -14.89 55.07
CA THR A 98 40.72 -13.96 56.11
C THR A 98 39.90 -12.81 55.51
N GLU A 99 38.79 -12.57 56.19
CA GLU A 99 37.99 -11.36 56.36
C GLU A 99 38.75 -10.03 56.32
N LYS A 100 38.33 -9.09 55.45
CA LYS A 100 38.31 -7.63 55.73
C LYS A 100 37.60 -6.82 54.64
N GLN A 101 36.54 -6.10 55.04
CA GLN A 101 36.11 -4.81 54.48
C GLN A 101 37.28 -3.81 54.54
N PRO A 102 37.42 -2.80 53.65
CA PRO A 102 36.42 -1.73 53.52
C PRO A 102 36.32 -1.04 52.13
N GLU A 103 35.45 -0.03 52.08
CA GLU A 103 35.56 1.22 51.30
C GLU A 103 35.23 1.27 49.80
N ALA A 104 34.47 2.34 49.51
CA ALA A 104 33.94 2.72 48.22
C ALA A 104 35.06 2.98 47.20
N THR A 105 34.98 2.29 46.07
CA THR A 105 35.84 2.50 44.90
C THR A 105 34.95 2.87 43.71
N THR A 106 35.21 4.06 43.18
CA THR A 106 34.71 4.61 41.92
C THR A 106 34.90 3.62 40.77
N PRO A 107 33.93 3.46 39.84
CA PRO A 107 34.10 2.52 38.73
C PRO A 107 35.19 3.02 37.75
N PRO A 108 36.09 2.13 37.29
CA PRO A 108 37.05 2.44 36.26
C PRO A 108 36.36 2.61 34.90
N ALA A 109 36.77 3.66 34.19
CA ALA A 109 36.56 3.78 32.75
C ALA A 109 37.26 2.61 32.05
N GLY A 110 36.51 1.78 31.36
CA GLY A 110 37.03 0.62 30.65
C GLY A 110 35.97 0.02 29.74
N ASP A 111 36.11 0.33 28.45
CA ASP A 111 35.65 -0.40 27.27
C ASP A 111 34.14 -0.69 27.17
N GLU A 112 33.40 0.35 26.79
CA GLU A 112 32.12 0.18 26.10
C GLU A 112 32.36 -0.60 24.79
N PRO A 113 31.62 -1.69 24.52
CA PRO A 113 31.63 -2.32 23.21
C PRO A 113 31.14 -1.30 22.19
N ALA A 114 31.88 -1.19 21.08
CA ALA A 114 31.58 -0.29 19.97
C ALA A 114 30.11 -0.41 19.55
N ILE A 115 29.29 0.52 20.03
CA ILE A 115 28.01 0.88 19.45
C ILE A 115 28.35 1.44 18.08
N PHE A 116 28.34 0.55 17.09
CA PHE A 116 28.45 0.91 15.68
C PHE A 116 27.38 1.97 15.40
N THR A 117 27.87 3.10 14.93
CA THR A 117 27.36 4.42 15.26
C THR A 117 26.07 4.80 14.54
N ASP A 118 24.99 4.90 15.32
CA ASP A 118 23.79 5.73 15.06
C ASP A 118 24.14 7.22 14.79
N ARG A 119 25.37 7.63 15.12
CA ARG A 119 25.93 8.96 14.84
C ARG A 119 26.34 9.21 13.38
N GLN A 120 26.60 8.19 12.56
CA GLN A 120 26.88 8.42 11.14
C GLN A 120 25.61 8.80 10.35
N CYS A 121 24.44 8.28 10.75
CA CYS A 121 23.13 8.74 10.25
C CYS A 121 22.83 10.20 10.65
N ALA A 122 23.30 10.66 11.81
CA ALA A 122 23.08 12.04 12.26
C ALA A 122 23.92 13.08 11.50
N LEU A 123 25.12 12.72 11.03
CA LEU A 123 26.01 13.60 10.27
C LEU A 123 25.76 13.56 8.76
N LEU A 124 25.31 12.41 8.21
CA LEU A 124 24.79 12.33 6.85
C LEU A 124 23.31 12.76 6.73
N GLY A 125 22.56 12.81 7.84
CA GLY A 125 21.16 13.23 7.91
C GLY A 125 20.88 14.71 7.62
N PHE A 126 21.91 15.50 7.35
CA PHE A 126 21.79 16.88 6.84
C PHE A 126 22.04 17.02 5.34
N ILE A 127 22.53 15.97 4.67
CA ILE A 127 22.51 15.92 3.21
C ILE A 127 21.06 15.67 2.82
N SER A 128 20.42 16.73 2.31
CA SER A 128 18.99 16.93 2.14
C SER A 128 18.17 15.63 1.95
N PRO A 129 17.25 15.28 2.87
CA PRO A 129 16.28 14.19 2.68
C PRO A 129 15.51 14.27 1.35
N LEU A 130 15.46 15.47 0.75
CA LEU A 130 14.90 15.69 -0.58
C LEU A 130 15.75 15.11 -1.72
N LEU A 131 17.08 15.17 -1.63
CA LEU A 131 18.01 14.60 -2.63
C LEU A 131 17.98 13.07 -2.58
N TRP A 132 17.95 12.48 -1.38
CA TRP A 132 17.84 11.04 -1.23
C TRP A 132 16.47 10.51 -1.72
N TRP A 133 15.38 11.24 -1.43
CA TRP A 133 14.06 10.83 -1.91
C TRP A 133 13.95 10.84 -3.44
N THR A 134 14.61 11.77 -4.12
CA THR A 134 14.66 11.75 -5.58
C THR A 134 15.37 10.51 -6.08
N GLU A 135 16.52 10.13 -5.51
CA GLU A 135 17.23 8.90 -5.91
C GLU A 135 16.40 7.64 -5.67
N VAL A 136 15.76 7.50 -4.50
CA VAL A 136 14.91 6.34 -4.20
C VAL A 136 13.69 6.28 -5.12
N ARG A 137 13.05 7.41 -5.37
CA ARG A 137 11.92 7.49 -6.31
C ARG A 137 12.36 7.11 -7.72
N ASP A 138 13.49 7.65 -8.17
CA ASP A 138 13.99 7.41 -9.52
C ASP A 138 14.41 5.94 -9.67
N CYS A 139 15.05 5.34 -8.65
CA CYS A 139 15.32 3.89 -8.60
C CYS A 139 14.02 3.06 -8.60
N MET A 140 12.99 3.48 -7.86
CA MET A 140 11.70 2.81 -7.86
C MET A 140 11.06 2.88 -9.25
N GLU A 141 11.11 4.05 -9.91
CA GLU A 141 10.60 4.22 -11.28
C GLU A 141 11.36 3.34 -12.29
N GLU A 142 12.69 3.32 -12.22
CA GLU A 142 13.55 2.47 -13.06
C GLU A 142 13.19 0.99 -12.91
N VAL A 143 12.97 0.52 -11.67
CA VAL A 143 12.64 -0.88 -11.45
C VAL A 143 11.22 -1.22 -11.86
N LEU A 144 10.27 -0.31 -11.67
CA LEU A 144 8.93 -0.50 -12.19
C LEU A 144 8.93 -0.54 -13.72
N GLU A 145 9.80 0.23 -14.38
CA GLU A 145 10.02 0.16 -15.83
C GLU A 145 10.62 -1.18 -16.26
N ASP A 146 11.64 -1.68 -15.56
CA ASP A 146 12.25 -3.00 -15.79
C ASP A 146 11.23 -4.15 -15.63
N PHE A 147 10.23 -3.98 -14.77
CA PHE A 147 9.13 -4.93 -14.62
C PHE A 147 8.07 -4.86 -15.71
N LYS A 148 8.26 -4.03 -16.75
CA LYS A 148 7.26 -3.78 -17.78
C LYS A 148 5.95 -3.36 -17.11
N LEU A 149 6.04 -2.40 -16.19
CA LEU A 149 4.86 -1.79 -15.59
C LEU A 149 4.65 -0.42 -16.23
N LYS A 150 3.47 -0.22 -16.80
CA LYS A 150 3.08 1.05 -17.35
C LYS A 150 2.34 1.85 -16.30
N THR A 151 2.86 3.04 -15.99
CA THR A 151 2.17 4.02 -15.15
C THR A 151 0.85 4.45 -15.82
N MET A 152 -0.25 4.40 -15.06
CA MET A 152 -1.54 4.88 -15.49
C MET A 152 -1.68 6.38 -15.23
N ARG A 153 -2.48 7.07 -16.05
CA ARG A 153 -2.74 8.51 -15.89
C ARG A 153 -3.65 8.82 -14.70
N THR A 154 -4.47 7.84 -14.29
CA THR A 154 -5.37 7.98 -13.16
C THR A 154 -4.62 7.73 -11.86
N THR A 155 -4.91 8.54 -10.85
CA THR A 155 -4.34 8.44 -9.49
C THR A 155 -5.40 8.02 -8.47
N SER A 156 -6.50 7.45 -8.95
CA SER A 156 -7.59 7.02 -8.11
C SER A 156 -8.21 5.74 -8.65
N ILE A 157 -8.75 4.94 -7.74
CA ILE A 157 -9.36 3.65 -8.05
C ILE A 157 -10.74 3.57 -7.40
N ASP A 158 -11.73 3.21 -8.21
CA ASP A 158 -13.10 3.07 -7.75
C ASP A 158 -13.24 1.86 -6.83
N PHE A 159 -13.90 2.08 -5.69
CA PHE A 159 -14.25 1.02 -4.74
C PHE A 159 -15.76 0.82 -4.77
N TYR A 160 -16.18 -0.42 -4.97
CA TYR A 160 -17.58 -0.81 -5.13
C TYR A 160 -18.10 -1.61 -3.93
N PHE A 161 -19.37 -1.41 -3.58
CA PHE A 161 -20.08 -2.19 -2.58
C PHE A 161 -21.53 -2.39 -2.99
N GLY A 162 -22.02 -3.63 -3.02
CA GLY A 162 -23.39 -3.91 -3.43
C GLY A 162 -23.69 -3.45 -4.86
N GLN A 163 -22.73 -3.64 -5.78
CA GLN A 163 -22.77 -3.13 -7.17
C GLN A 163 -22.94 -1.61 -7.29
N LYS A 164 -22.67 -0.86 -6.21
CA LYS A 164 -22.73 0.60 -6.21
C LYS A 164 -21.34 1.16 -5.95
N PHE A 165 -21.03 2.24 -6.64
CA PHE A 165 -19.88 3.07 -6.33
C PHE A 165 -19.97 3.51 -4.86
N ALA A 166 -18.98 3.13 -4.06
CA ALA A 166 -18.92 3.42 -2.64
C ALA A 166 -17.87 4.48 -2.33
N ASP A 167 -16.74 4.49 -3.03
CA ASP A 167 -15.67 5.46 -2.82
C ASP A 167 -14.70 5.60 -4.00
N ASP A 168 -13.99 6.72 -4.07
CA ASP A 168 -12.87 6.98 -5.00
C ASP A 168 -11.55 6.98 -4.20
N LEU A 169 -10.84 5.86 -4.22
CA LEU A 169 -9.62 5.69 -3.43
C LEU A 169 -8.42 6.35 -4.12
N ARG A 170 -8.03 7.52 -3.61
CA ARG A 170 -6.87 8.27 -4.12
C ARG A 170 -5.54 7.65 -3.70
N VAL A 171 -4.75 7.24 -4.69
CA VAL A 171 -3.39 6.73 -4.53
C VAL A 171 -2.39 7.71 -5.12
N THR A 172 -1.09 7.51 -4.89
CA THR A 172 -0.06 8.36 -5.49
C THR A 172 0.09 8.02 -6.97
N ARG A 173 0.20 6.73 -7.31
CA ARG A 173 0.26 6.23 -8.69
C ARG A 173 -0.39 4.86 -8.81
N LEU A 174 -0.88 4.55 -10.01
CA LEU A 174 -1.35 3.22 -10.40
C LEU A 174 -0.46 2.67 -11.50
N TYR A 175 -0.19 1.38 -11.44
CA TYR A 175 0.57 0.66 -12.45
C TYR A 175 -0.19 -0.57 -12.92
N ARG A 176 0.00 -0.89 -14.19
CA ARG A 176 -0.51 -2.10 -14.82
C ARG A 176 0.59 -2.79 -15.60
N LYS A 177 0.49 -4.11 -15.74
CA LYS A 177 1.36 -4.88 -16.64
C LYS A 177 0.97 -4.58 -18.10
N TYR A 178 1.92 -4.60 -19.04
CA TYR A 178 1.60 -4.30 -20.46
C TYR A 178 0.52 -5.20 -21.07
N ALA A 179 0.44 -6.46 -20.62
CA ALA A 179 -0.54 -7.43 -21.12
C ALA A 179 -1.94 -7.27 -20.48
N GLU A 180 -2.08 -6.47 -19.43
CA GLU A 180 -3.29 -6.42 -18.62
C GLU A 180 -3.98 -5.06 -18.76
N ALA A 181 -5.30 -5.08 -18.87
CA ALA A 181 -6.10 -3.85 -19.00
C ALA A 181 -6.23 -3.11 -17.66
N ALA A 182 -6.34 -3.85 -16.56
CA ALA A 182 -6.57 -3.35 -15.21
C ALA A 182 -5.27 -3.05 -14.43
N PRO A 183 -5.34 -2.15 -13.42
CA PRO A 183 -4.24 -1.92 -12.50
C PRO A 183 -3.99 -3.15 -11.60
N THR A 184 -2.71 -3.49 -11.41
CA THR A 184 -2.28 -4.58 -10.51
C THR A 184 -1.52 -4.09 -9.29
N ILE A 185 -0.88 -2.92 -9.41
CA ILE A 185 -0.04 -2.37 -8.36
C ILE A 185 -0.46 -0.93 -8.13
N ALA A 186 -0.67 -0.56 -6.87
CA ALA A 186 -0.82 0.84 -6.48
C ALA A 186 0.38 1.29 -5.66
N HIS A 187 0.77 2.55 -5.82
CA HIS A 187 1.74 3.22 -4.97
C HIS A 187 1.04 4.26 -4.11
N VAL A 188 1.29 4.20 -2.80
CA VAL A 188 0.72 5.10 -1.81
C VAL A 188 1.85 5.73 -0.99
N ASP A 189 1.97 7.05 -1.04
CA ASP A 189 2.86 7.79 -0.13
C ASP A 189 2.11 8.06 1.19
N PHE A 190 2.68 7.65 2.31
CA PHE A 190 2.13 7.92 3.64
C PHE A 190 1.93 9.41 3.90
N SER A 191 2.81 10.28 3.42
CA SER A 191 2.63 11.73 3.56
C SER A 191 1.40 12.21 2.80
N HIS A 192 1.14 11.65 1.62
CA HIS A 192 -0.07 11.93 0.85
C HIS A 192 -1.32 11.40 1.56
N LEU A 193 -1.27 10.17 2.11
CA LEU A 193 -2.37 9.60 2.87
C LEU A 193 -2.72 10.41 4.12
N VAL A 194 -1.73 10.90 4.87
CA VAL A 194 -1.93 11.78 6.02
C VAL A 194 -2.62 13.07 5.57
N ARG A 195 -2.15 13.70 4.50
CA ARG A 195 -2.80 14.90 3.92
C ARG A 195 -4.23 14.64 3.48
N LEU A 196 -4.52 13.48 2.88
CA LEU A 196 -5.89 13.10 2.49
C LEU A 196 -6.79 12.96 3.72
N ARG A 197 -6.31 12.34 4.79
CA ARG A 197 -7.06 12.22 6.06
C ARG A 197 -7.26 13.58 6.73
N ASP A 198 -6.26 14.45 6.70
CA ASP A 198 -6.37 15.80 7.23
C ASP A 198 -7.36 16.64 6.40
N SER A 199 -7.32 16.50 5.07
CA SER A 199 -8.29 17.16 4.17
C SER A 199 -9.71 16.65 4.36
N LEU A 200 -9.91 15.38 4.73
CA LEU A 200 -11.24 14.89 5.13
C LEU A 200 -11.74 15.59 6.40
N GLY A 201 -10.82 15.96 7.30
CA GLY A 201 -11.15 16.80 8.43
C GLY A 201 -11.57 18.21 8.02
N LEU A 202 -10.85 18.80 7.07
CA LEU A 202 -11.07 20.16 6.59
C LEU A 202 -12.31 20.32 5.69
N LEU A 203 -12.56 19.38 4.76
CA LEU A 203 -13.76 19.37 3.91
C LEU A 203 -15.05 19.24 4.73
N LEU A 204 -14.97 18.67 5.93
CA LEU A 204 -16.09 18.65 6.87
C LEU A 204 -16.30 19.99 7.58
N THR A 205 -15.35 20.91 7.52
CA THR A 205 -15.36 22.20 8.25
C THR A 205 -15.44 23.44 7.36
N GLU A 206 -14.89 23.41 6.14
CA GLU A 206 -14.69 24.63 5.34
C GLU A 206 -15.89 25.01 4.47
N ASP A 207 -16.65 24.06 3.91
CA ASP A 207 -17.78 24.34 3.01
C ASP A 207 -19.10 24.66 3.71
N ARG A 208 -19.10 24.76 5.06
CA ARG A 208 -20.30 25.12 5.79
C ARG A 208 -20.37 26.63 5.99
N PRO A 209 -21.50 27.27 5.62
CA PRO A 209 -21.69 28.70 5.85
C PRO A 209 -21.42 29.00 7.33
N ALA A 210 -20.89 30.19 7.62
CA ALA A 210 -20.44 30.59 8.96
C ALA A 210 -21.49 30.35 10.07
N GLU A 211 -22.78 30.29 9.70
CA GLU A 211 -23.91 29.98 10.58
C GLU A 211 -23.91 28.54 11.11
N GLU A 212 -23.43 27.54 10.34
CA GLU A 212 -23.36 26.14 10.77
C GLU A 212 -22.15 25.80 11.65
N ARG A 213 -21.22 26.75 11.85
CA ARG A 213 -20.04 26.60 12.73
C ARG A 213 -20.41 26.45 14.22
N HIS A 214 -21.68 26.58 14.58
CA HIS A 214 -22.16 26.56 15.97
C HIS A 214 -22.43 25.17 16.53
N ASN A 215 -22.37 24.08 15.74
CA ASN A 215 -22.55 22.73 16.27
C ASN A 215 -21.25 22.17 16.87
N THR A 216 -20.82 22.78 17.98
CA THR A 216 -19.64 22.37 18.77
C THR A 216 -19.64 20.86 19.09
N PRO A 217 -20.76 20.22 19.47
CA PRO A 217 -20.80 18.77 19.68
C PRO A 217 -20.46 17.95 18.43
N ALA A 218 -21.00 18.30 17.27
CA ALA A 218 -20.70 17.59 16.02
C ALA A 218 -19.23 17.76 15.62
N PHE A 219 -18.66 18.95 15.80
CA PHE A 219 -17.23 19.19 15.59
C PHE A 219 -16.38 18.36 16.54
N ALA A 220 -16.68 18.33 17.83
CA ALA A 220 -15.95 17.53 18.81
C ALA A 220 -16.00 16.02 18.51
N LEU A 221 -17.15 15.50 18.08
CA LEU A 221 -17.28 14.10 17.64
C LEU A 221 -16.43 13.81 16.39
N ARG A 222 -16.45 14.72 15.40
CA ARG A 222 -15.63 14.58 14.18
C ARG A 222 -14.13 14.65 14.48
N TYR A 223 -13.71 15.61 15.30
CA TYR A 223 -12.32 15.73 15.75
C TYR A 223 -11.86 14.46 16.47
N LYS A 224 -12.68 13.90 17.37
CA LYS A 224 -12.40 12.62 18.03
C LYS A 224 -12.27 11.47 17.03
N MET A 225 -13.13 11.43 16.00
CA MET A 225 -13.05 10.42 14.94
C MET A 225 -11.75 10.53 14.13
N ILE A 226 -11.38 11.74 13.70
CA ILE A 226 -10.14 11.98 12.94
C ILE A 226 -8.93 11.65 13.79
N LYS A 227 -8.91 12.09 15.05
CA LYS A 227 -7.84 11.77 15.98
C LYS A 227 -7.71 10.27 16.19
N SER A 228 -8.83 9.54 16.33
CA SER A 228 -8.80 8.08 16.39
C SER A 228 -8.20 7.43 15.14
N LEU A 229 -8.46 7.98 13.94
CA LEU A 229 -7.86 7.50 12.69
C LEU A 229 -6.34 7.82 12.62
N GLN A 230 -5.93 8.99 13.10
CA GLN A 230 -4.52 9.38 13.16
C GLN A 230 -3.74 8.60 14.23
N ASP A 231 -4.34 8.34 15.39
CA ASP A 231 -3.77 7.51 16.45
C ASP A 231 -3.60 6.06 15.96
N THR A 232 -4.54 5.58 15.14
CA THR A 232 -4.39 4.31 14.41
C THR A 232 -3.15 4.36 13.51
N HIS A 233 -2.91 5.46 12.78
CA HIS A 233 -1.72 5.56 11.92
C HIS A 233 -0.40 5.43 12.70
N ARG A 234 -0.29 6.08 13.87
CA ARG A 234 0.94 5.99 14.70
C ARG A 234 1.11 4.64 15.38
N SER A 235 0.01 4.07 15.88
CA SER A 235 0.07 2.82 16.64
C SER A 235 0.21 1.58 15.76
N TYR A 236 -0.30 1.61 14.52
CA TYR A 236 -0.39 0.41 13.69
C TYR A 236 0.79 0.24 12.73
N GLY A 237 1.74 1.18 12.66
CA GLY A 237 2.94 1.02 11.83
C GLY A 237 2.59 0.70 10.38
N SER A 238 2.92 -0.52 9.94
CA SER A 238 2.64 -1.09 8.62
C SER A 238 1.31 -1.86 8.50
N ARG A 239 0.40 -1.76 9.49
CA ARG A 239 -0.93 -2.41 9.48
C ARG A 239 -2.04 -1.41 9.17
N GLN A 240 -1.99 -0.80 8.00
CA GLN A 240 -2.86 0.32 7.65
C GLN A 240 -4.14 -0.17 6.96
N PRO A 241 -5.35 0.01 7.55
CA PRO A 241 -6.60 -0.48 6.95
C PRO A 241 -6.89 0.09 5.56
N TYR A 242 -6.40 1.30 5.29
CA TYR A 242 -6.52 1.93 3.97
C TYR A 242 -5.86 1.10 2.86
N MET A 243 -4.72 0.45 3.15
CA MET A 243 -4.03 -0.36 2.16
C MET A 243 -4.85 -1.59 1.75
N VAL A 244 -5.61 -2.16 2.70
CA VAL A 244 -6.54 -3.26 2.43
C VAL A 244 -7.68 -2.80 1.52
N ALA A 245 -8.23 -1.59 1.75
CA ALA A 245 -9.25 -1.03 0.86
C ALA A 245 -8.72 -0.85 -0.58
N VAL A 246 -7.49 -0.36 -0.73
CA VAL A 246 -6.84 -0.21 -2.05
C VAL A 246 -6.61 -1.56 -2.71
N LEU A 247 -6.12 -2.56 -1.97
CA LEU A 247 -5.96 -3.93 -2.50
C LEU A 247 -7.29 -4.51 -3.00
N ILE A 248 -8.37 -4.33 -2.25
CA ILE A 248 -9.71 -4.77 -2.65
C ILE A 248 -10.19 -4.04 -3.91
N ALA A 249 -9.99 -2.73 -3.99
CA ALA A 249 -10.35 -1.96 -5.18
C ALA A 249 -9.55 -2.42 -6.41
N LEU A 250 -8.26 -2.74 -6.25
CA LEU A 250 -7.45 -3.32 -7.33
C LEU A 250 -8.04 -4.65 -7.82
N ALA A 251 -8.40 -5.55 -6.91
CA ALA A 251 -9.03 -6.81 -7.28
C ALA A 251 -10.39 -6.63 -7.97
N GLN A 252 -11.21 -5.67 -7.50
CA GLN A 252 -12.46 -5.32 -8.17
C GLN A 252 -12.24 -4.81 -9.60
N ALA A 253 -11.26 -3.93 -9.80
CA ALA A 253 -10.91 -3.41 -11.13
C ALA A 253 -10.40 -4.53 -12.06
N GLN A 254 -9.61 -5.48 -11.54
CA GLN A 254 -9.16 -6.65 -12.30
C GLN A 254 -10.32 -7.57 -12.68
N ALA A 255 -11.23 -7.86 -11.75
CA ALA A 255 -12.42 -8.66 -12.00
C ALA A 255 -13.33 -8.04 -13.06
N GLN A 256 -13.55 -6.72 -13.00
CA GLN A 256 -14.32 -5.99 -14.01
C GLN A 256 -13.67 -6.05 -15.39
N ALA A 257 -12.36 -5.78 -15.49
CA ALA A 257 -11.66 -5.84 -16.77
C ALA A 257 -11.62 -7.25 -17.36
N TRP A 258 -11.58 -8.29 -16.52
CA TRP A 258 -11.67 -9.67 -16.96
C TRP A 258 -13.04 -9.98 -17.59
N MET A 259 -14.13 -9.58 -16.93
CA MET A 259 -15.49 -9.75 -17.44
C MET A 259 -15.70 -9.04 -18.79
N GLU A 260 -15.02 -7.92 -19.02
CA GLU A 260 -15.07 -7.19 -20.30
C GLU A 260 -14.29 -7.88 -21.43
N LEU A 261 -13.17 -8.56 -21.10
CA LEU A 261 -12.29 -9.15 -22.10
C LEU A 261 -12.81 -10.51 -22.61
N ASP A 262 -13.24 -11.38 -21.71
CA ASP A 262 -13.72 -12.72 -22.06
C ASP A 262 -14.77 -13.24 -21.07
N PRO A 263 -16.08 -13.01 -21.33
CA PRO A 263 -17.14 -13.49 -20.45
C PRO A 263 -17.35 -15.01 -20.52
N ALA A 264 -16.74 -15.71 -21.48
CA ALA A 264 -16.88 -17.16 -21.61
C ALA A 264 -15.89 -17.95 -20.74
N THR A 265 -14.74 -17.36 -20.44
CA THR A 265 -13.73 -17.99 -19.59
C THR A 265 -14.06 -17.77 -18.11
N PRO A 266 -14.06 -18.83 -17.27
CA PRO A 266 -14.34 -18.69 -15.85
C PRO A 266 -13.32 -17.72 -15.20
N PRO A 267 -13.77 -16.88 -14.25
CA PRO A 267 -12.87 -15.94 -13.58
C PRO A 267 -11.79 -16.71 -12.80
N PRO A 268 -10.60 -16.11 -12.64
CA PRO A 268 -9.59 -16.60 -11.71
C PRO A 268 -10.18 -16.84 -10.31
N THR A 269 -9.68 -17.85 -9.60
CA THR A 269 -10.16 -18.14 -8.23
C THR A 269 -9.72 -17.08 -7.22
N ALA A 270 -8.65 -16.33 -7.52
CA ALA A 270 -8.14 -15.24 -6.70
C ALA A 270 -7.41 -14.19 -7.55
N TRP A 271 -7.41 -12.96 -7.06
CA TRP A 271 -6.81 -11.78 -7.68
C TRP A 271 -5.60 -11.34 -6.86
N ARG A 272 -4.40 -11.45 -7.44
CA ARG A 272 -3.17 -11.01 -6.77
C ARG A 272 -2.99 -9.51 -6.96
N CYS A 273 -2.95 -8.78 -5.86
CA CYS A 273 -2.77 -7.33 -5.86
C CYS A 273 -1.60 -6.92 -4.97
N HIS A 274 -0.95 -5.83 -5.33
CA HIS A 274 0.14 -5.25 -4.53
C HIS A 274 -0.09 -3.76 -4.27
N VAL A 275 0.28 -3.31 -3.07
CA VAL A 275 0.39 -1.88 -2.73
C VAL A 275 1.79 -1.61 -2.22
N ILE A 276 2.52 -0.75 -2.93
CA ILE A 276 3.82 -0.23 -2.50
C ILE A 276 3.54 1.01 -1.66
N ALA A 277 3.85 0.95 -0.37
CA ALA A 277 3.70 2.06 0.54
C ALA A 277 5.06 2.67 0.86
N THR A 278 5.28 3.91 0.44
CA THR A 278 6.51 4.65 0.73
C THR A 278 6.23 5.76 1.73
N SER A 279 7.26 6.23 2.42
CA SER A 279 7.14 7.39 3.31
C SER A 279 8.16 8.43 2.94
N SER A 280 7.69 9.60 2.51
CA SER A 280 8.57 10.77 2.36
C SER A 280 8.94 11.42 3.71
N LEU A 281 8.52 10.83 4.84
CA LEU A 281 8.91 11.30 6.15
C LEU A 281 10.33 10.82 6.48
N PRO A 282 11.22 11.70 6.97
CA PRO A 282 12.64 11.39 7.19
C PRO A 282 12.89 10.31 8.26
N MET A 283 11.85 9.89 8.99
CA MET A 283 11.95 8.92 10.07
C MET A 283 11.81 7.46 9.62
N ARG A 284 11.37 7.19 8.39
CA ARG A 284 11.24 5.82 7.89
C ARG A 284 12.41 5.48 6.97
N THR A 285 13.14 4.45 7.36
CA THR A 285 14.32 3.94 6.66
C THR A 285 13.98 2.95 5.53
N GLY A 286 12.71 2.74 5.23
CA GLY A 286 12.26 1.78 4.22
C GLY A 286 10.84 1.98 3.73
N MET A 287 10.46 1.15 2.77
CA MET A 287 9.10 1.02 2.24
C MET A 287 8.45 -0.27 2.73
N ALA A 288 7.13 -0.38 2.58
CA ALA A 288 6.39 -1.60 2.86
C ALA A 288 5.62 -2.03 1.61
N ILE A 289 5.71 -3.31 1.24
CA ILE A 289 4.89 -3.90 0.18
C ILE A 289 3.79 -4.72 0.83
N TYR A 290 2.55 -4.38 0.51
CA TYR A 290 1.36 -5.11 0.92
C TYR A 290 0.94 -6.01 -0.24
N THR A 291 0.87 -7.31 0.01
CA THR A 291 0.48 -8.31 -0.99
C THR A 291 -0.72 -9.09 -0.48
N ALA A 292 -1.73 -9.27 -1.34
CA ALA A 292 -2.89 -10.10 -1.03
C ALA A 292 -3.35 -10.88 -2.27
N ASP A 293 -3.73 -12.13 -2.05
CA ASP A 293 -4.45 -12.96 -3.00
C ASP A 293 -5.94 -12.91 -2.62
N ILE A 294 -6.71 -12.05 -3.27
CA ILE A 294 -8.10 -11.78 -2.91
C ILE A 294 -9.01 -12.82 -3.58
N PRO A 295 -9.65 -13.73 -2.84
CA PRO A 295 -10.49 -14.76 -3.44
C PRO A 295 -11.70 -14.17 -4.16
N GLU A 296 -12.13 -14.80 -5.26
CA GLU A 296 -13.32 -14.38 -5.99
C GLU A 296 -14.58 -14.41 -5.10
N ALA A 297 -14.68 -15.42 -4.24
CA ALA A 297 -15.77 -15.51 -3.26
C ALA A 297 -15.81 -14.31 -2.28
N PHE A 298 -14.65 -13.68 -2.00
CA PHE A 298 -14.54 -12.48 -1.16
C PHE A 298 -15.05 -11.26 -1.90
N LEU A 299 -14.78 -11.13 -3.21
CA LEU A 299 -15.38 -10.08 -4.02
C LEU A 299 -16.90 -10.26 -4.14
N ALA A 300 -17.37 -11.49 -4.35
CA ALA A 300 -18.80 -11.81 -4.37
C ALA A 300 -19.52 -11.41 -3.06
N LYS A 301 -18.85 -11.56 -1.91
CA LYS A 301 -19.35 -11.09 -0.60
C LYS A 301 -19.57 -9.57 -0.56
N LEU A 302 -18.72 -8.79 -1.23
CA LEU A 302 -18.86 -7.33 -1.33
C LEU A 302 -19.88 -6.92 -2.40
N GLU A 303 -19.99 -7.69 -3.47
CA GLU A 303 -20.93 -7.45 -4.55
C GLU A 303 -22.39 -7.76 -4.13
N GLN A 304 -22.60 -8.84 -3.38
CA GLN A 304 -23.90 -9.29 -2.91
C GLN A 304 -23.96 -9.31 -1.37
N PRO A 305 -23.93 -8.14 -0.71
CA PRO A 305 -23.76 -8.05 0.74
C PRO A 305 -24.93 -8.61 1.56
N PHE A 306 -26.07 -8.89 0.94
CA PHE A 306 -27.24 -9.51 1.58
C PHE A 306 -27.17 -11.04 1.64
N VAL A 307 -26.36 -11.64 0.77
CA VAL A 307 -26.19 -13.10 0.65
C VAL A 307 -24.97 -13.51 1.46
N PHE A 308 -25.08 -14.61 2.19
CA PHE A 308 -23.95 -15.18 2.88
C PHE A 308 -23.02 -15.89 1.89
N SER A 309 -21.77 -15.46 1.84
CA SER A 309 -20.71 -16.09 1.05
C SER A 309 -19.64 -16.63 1.99
N PRO A 310 -19.49 -17.97 2.14
CA PRO A 310 -18.43 -18.55 2.95
C PRO A 310 -17.09 -18.24 2.30
N THR A 311 -16.25 -17.49 3.01
CA THR A 311 -14.97 -17.00 2.51
C THR A 311 -13.90 -17.22 3.56
N PRO A 312 -12.71 -17.72 3.18
CA PRO A 312 -11.59 -17.78 4.11
C PRO A 312 -11.19 -16.35 4.51
N PRO A 313 -10.55 -16.19 5.68
CA PRO A 313 -10.02 -14.90 6.11
C PRO A 313 -9.05 -14.34 5.06
N LEU A 314 -9.14 -13.04 4.78
CA LEU A 314 -8.24 -12.37 3.84
C LEU A 314 -6.92 -12.05 4.55
N VAL A 315 -5.84 -12.74 4.18
CA VAL A 315 -4.51 -12.48 4.73
C VAL A 315 -3.76 -11.49 3.84
N VAL A 316 -3.35 -10.38 4.42
CA VAL A 316 -2.52 -9.35 3.77
C VAL A 316 -1.10 -9.48 4.30
N ARG A 317 -0.19 -9.90 3.42
CA ARG A 317 1.23 -10.00 3.73
C ARG A 317 1.86 -8.63 3.63
N VAL A 318 2.65 -8.28 4.63
CA VAL A 318 3.34 -7.00 4.72
C VAL A 318 4.82 -7.27 4.85
N GLU A 319 5.56 -6.80 3.86
CA GLU A 319 7.01 -6.96 3.80
C GLU A 319 7.66 -5.60 3.86
N GLU A 320 8.46 -5.37 4.90
CA GLU A 320 9.22 -4.14 5.05
C GLU A 320 10.58 -4.30 4.37
N ILE A 321 10.92 -3.33 3.54
CA ILE A 321 12.12 -3.33 2.70
C ILE A 321 12.90 -2.06 3.03
N PRO A 322 14.12 -2.17 3.58
CA PRO A 322 14.96 -1.00 3.81
C PRO A 322 15.33 -0.37 2.45
N TYR A 323 15.45 0.95 2.41
CA TYR A 323 15.86 1.64 1.18
C TYR A 323 17.33 1.36 0.82
N LEU A 324 18.13 1.01 1.82
CA LEU A 324 19.55 0.77 1.68
C LEU A 324 19.93 -0.65 2.17
N PRO A 325 20.82 -1.34 1.45
CA PRO A 325 21.37 -0.97 0.14
C PRO A 325 20.33 -0.98 -0.98
N ALA A 326 20.50 -0.12 -2.01
CA ALA A 326 19.54 -0.04 -3.12
C ALA A 326 19.40 -1.38 -3.84
N GLU A 327 20.51 -2.09 -4.10
CA GLU A 327 20.51 -3.40 -4.76
C GLU A 327 19.64 -4.44 -4.02
N ASP A 328 19.72 -4.47 -2.69
CA ASP A 328 18.89 -5.37 -1.86
C ASP A 328 17.42 -4.96 -1.88
N CYS A 329 17.14 -3.66 -1.85
CA CYS A 329 15.79 -3.13 -1.98
C CYS A 329 15.15 -3.59 -3.30
N LEU A 330 15.88 -3.45 -4.42
CA LEU A 330 15.41 -3.83 -5.75
C LEU A 330 15.27 -5.34 -5.89
N ARG A 331 16.25 -6.11 -5.41
CA ARG A 331 16.21 -7.58 -5.40
C ARG A 331 14.98 -8.08 -4.65
N LYS A 332 14.76 -7.60 -3.43
CA LYS A 332 13.62 -8.00 -2.60
C LYS A 332 12.28 -7.57 -3.21
N MET A 333 12.21 -6.36 -3.78
CA MET A 333 11.01 -5.91 -4.49
C MET A 333 10.69 -6.80 -5.70
N SER A 334 11.70 -7.23 -6.48
CA SER A 334 11.50 -8.14 -7.62
C SER A 334 10.96 -9.50 -7.19
N GLU A 335 11.48 -10.03 -6.07
CA GLU A 335 11.06 -11.30 -5.49
C GLU A 335 9.59 -11.25 -5.06
N ILE A 336 9.20 -10.20 -4.32
CA ILE A 336 7.84 -10.04 -3.78
C ILE A 336 6.81 -9.83 -4.88
N LEU A 337 7.14 -9.01 -5.89
CA LEU A 337 6.25 -8.76 -7.02
C LEU A 337 6.16 -9.99 -7.95
N GLY A 338 6.91 -11.06 -7.68
CA GLY A 338 6.91 -12.30 -8.45
C GLY A 338 7.44 -12.11 -9.87
N VAL A 339 8.17 -11.02 -10.11
CA VAL A 339 8.77 -10.75 -11.41
C VAL A 339 10.14 -11.39 -11.36
N ARG A 340 10.29 -12.54 -12.04
CA ARG A 340 11.63 -13.01 -12.38
C ARG A 340 12.30 -11.88 -13.12
N ALA A 341 13.31 -11.26 -12.50
CA ALA A 341 14.24 -10.41 -13.22
C ALA A 341 14.71 -11.27 -14.39
N GLY A 342 14.17 -11.00 -15.58
CA GLY A 342 14.65 -11.66 -16.78
C GLY A 342 16.13 -11.33 -16.76
N ALA A 343 16.97 -12.35 -16.57
CA ALA A 343 18.41 -12.16 -16.61
C ALA A 343 18.64 -11.43 -17.93
N ARG A 344 18.90 -10.12 -17.86
CA ARG A 344 19.37 -9.36 -19.00
C ARG A 344 20.68 -10.05 -19.29
N ASP A 345 20.64 -10.97 -20.25
CA ASP A 345 21.80 -11.69 -20.72
C ASP A 345 22.70 -10.59 -21.30
N ARG A 346 23.63 -10.13 -20.45
CA ARG A 346 24.47 -8.95 -20.69
C ARG A 346 25.45 -9.23 -21.85
N SER A 347 25.36 -10.41 -22.47
CA SER A 347 26.07 -10.87 -23.64
C SER A 347 25.66 -10.16 -24.94
N ASP A 348 24.44 -9.62 -25.03
CA ASP A 348 23.93 -9.13 -26.32
C ASP A 348 24.34 -7.69 -26.66
N LEU A 349 24.95 -6.97 -25.71
CA LEU A 349 25.44 -5.59 -25.92
C LEU A 349 26.93 -5.50 -26.33
N VAL A 350 27.63 -6.63 -26.51
CA VAL A 350 29.05 -6.63 -26.92
C VAL A 350 29.25 -6.89 -28.43
N SER A 351 28.19 -7.18 -29.20
CA SER A 351 28.35 -7.61 -30.61
C SER A 351 27.95 -6.59 -31.69
N SER A 352 27.60 -5.35 -31.35
CA SER A 352 27.16 -4.33 -32.33
C SER A 352 28.06 -3.09 -32.38
N ASN A 353 29.37 -3.33 -32.46
CA ASN A 353 30.36 -2.34 -32.91
C ASN A 353 31.17 -2.93 -34.08
N SER A 354 30.52 -3.19 -35.21
CA SER A 354 31.22 -3.27 -36.49
C SER A 354 30.26 -3.07 -37.66
N SER A 355 30.55 -2.05 -38.48
CA SER A 355 30.07 -1.88 -39.86
C SER A 355 28.59 -1.50 -39.96
N ASP A 356 28.18 -0.38 -40.55
CA ASP A 356 28.60 0.15 -41.84
C ASP A 356 28.19 1.63 -41.96
N GLU A 357 29.12 2.46 -42.44
CA GLU A 357 28.83 3.74 -43.07
C GLU A 357 28.10 3.50 -44.39
N SER A 358 26.85 3.95 -44.50
CA SER A 358 26.27 4.30 -45.80
C SER A 358 25.24 5.41 -45.63
N ASP A 359 25.74 6.64 -45.75
CA ASP A 359 25.24 7.68 -46.65
C ASP A 359 23.78 7.51 -47.10
N GLU A 360 22.85 8.18 -46.42
CA GLU A 360 21.53 8.49 -46.99
C GLU A 360 21.28 10.00 -46.94
N THR A 361 21.26 10.54 -48.16
CA THR A 361 20.94 11.89 -48.57
C THR A 361 19.59 12.38 -48.03
N ILE A 362 19.65 13.53 -47.37
CA ILE A 362 18.52 14.38 -47.02
C ILE A 362 17.85 14.87 -48.31
N SER A 363 16.63 14.40 -48.57
CA SER A 363 15.69 15.08 -49.46
C SER A 363 14.62 15.77 -48.61
N ASP A 364 14.85 17.07 -48.42
CA ASP A 364 13.80 18.08 -48.22
C ASP A 364 12.73 17.90 -49.29
N ASP A 365 11.46 17.81 -48.87
CA ASP A 365 10.30 18.41 -49.54
C ASP A 365 9.02 17.76 -48.98
N SER A 366 8.27 18.52 -48.18
CA SER A 366 6.82 18.57 -48.37
C SER A 366 6.21 19.73 -47.60
N ASP A 367 5.78 20.72 -48.37
CA ASP A 367 4.74 21.70 -48.08
C ASP A 367 3.61 21.13 -47.21
N TYR A 368 3.25 21.85 -46.15
CA TYR A 368 1.94 21.71 -45.51
C TYR A 368 1.17 23.01 -45.61
N SER A 369 0.17 22.98 -46.48
CA SER A 369 -0.78 24.04 -46.76
C SER A 369 -1.67 24.32 -45.55
N VAL A 370 -1.84 25.61 -45.27
CA VAL A 370 -2.82 26.18 -44.35
C VAL A 370 -4.21 25.99 -44.97
N SER A 371 -5.10 25.28 -44.30
CA SER A 371 -6.53 25.25 -44.65
C SER A 371 -7.34 26.06 -43.64
N GLU A 372 -8.21 26.87 -44.21
CA GLU A 372 -8.98 27.95 -43.64
C GLU A 372 -10.00 27.52 -42.58
N LEU A 373 -10.20 28.44 -41.63
CA LEU A 373 -11.36 28.54 -40.76
C LEU A 373 -12.59 28.95 -41.59
N SER A 374 -13.71 28.26 -41.38
CA SER A 374 -15.05 28.77 -41.73
C SER A 374 -16.08 28.25 -40.73
N ASP A 375 -16.70 29.22 -40.06
CA ASP A 375 -18.02 29.29 -39.39
C ASP A 375 -18.51 28.20 -38.40
#